data_AF-A0A929KQC8-F1
#
_entry.id   AF-A0A929KQC8-F1
#
_cell.length_a   1.000
_cell.length_b   1.000
_cell.length_c   1.000
_cell.angle_alpha   90.00
_cell.angle_beta   90.00
_cell.angle_gamma   90.00
#
_symmetry.space_group_name_H-M   'P 1'
#
loop_
_entity.id
_entity.type
_entity.pdbx_description
1 polymer ?
#
loop_
_entity_poly.entity_id
_entity_poly.type
_entity_poly.pdbx_seq_one_letter_code
_entity_poly.pdbx_strand_id
1 'polypeptide(L)'
;MQTIEAPEEIFVEARDALPQMEAGLLWAMRAWAVGLSRGIEVSAEIHAFFRDIGAPRAALCLDDVMQRLNEGAARMLEVNCVCHPRVSRDEMDLLLAMALHQEGRGHEAQPVLRRLLEPAHAGRMGEALARLVAQLNRAGLRMPRRAAALEAQVRQGNILALAGKAPIQCLH
;
A
#
# COMPACT_ATOMS: atom_id res chain seq x y z
N MET A 1 -9.44 23.83 -30.10
CA MET A 1 -9.22 22.47 -29.56
C MET A 1 -8.19 22.63 -28.45
N GLN A 2 -8.64 22.84 -27.22
CA GLN A 2 -7.73 23.01 -26.07
C GLN A 2 -7.25 21.63 -25.64
N THR A 3 -5.94 21.40 -25.70
CA THR A 3 -5.30 20.23 -25.11
C THR A 3 -5.47 20.36 -23.61
N ILE A 4 -6.38 19.57 -23.03
CA ILE A 4 -6.44 19.38 -21.58
C ILE A 4 -5.17 18.58 -21.25
N GLU A 5 -4.12 19.26 -20.80
CA GLU A 5 -2.94 18.60 -20.25
C GLU A 5 -3.43 17.76 -19.06
N ALA A 6 -3.30 16.43 -19.17
CA ALA A 6 -3.64 15.53 -18.10
C ALA A 6 -2.87 15.97 -16.84
N PRO A 7 -3.51 16.02 -15.66
CA PRO A 7 -2.84 16.44 -14.43
C PRO A 7 -1.59 15.59 -14.24
N GLU A 8 -0.46 16.27 -14.05
CA GLU A 8 0.86 15.68 -13.87
C GLU A 8 0.81 14.59 -12.80
N GLU A 9 0.81 13.32 -13.23
CA GLU A 9 0.70 12.17 -12.34
C GLU A 9 1.87 12.19 -11.35
N ILE A 10 1.54 12.32 -10.05
CA ILE A 10 2.53 12.51 -8.99
C ILE A 10 3.14 11.16 -8.62
N PHE A 11 4.11 10.74 -9.42
CA PHE A 11 4.96 9.58 -9.12
C PHE A 11 6.10 9.96 -8.17
N VAL A 12 6.26 9.19 -7.10
CA VAL A 12 7.09 9.59 -5.97
C VAL A 12 8.50 9.00 -6.02
N GLU A 13 8.67 7.83 -6.64
CA GLU A 13 9.94 7.11 -6.62
C GLU A 13 10.12 6.19 -7.86
N ALA A 14 11.37 5.87 -8.19
CA ALA A 14 11.70 4.82 -9.16
C ALA A 14 11.54 3.44 -8.52
N ARG A 15 10.88 2.50 -9.22
CA ARG A 15 10.68 1.12 -8.75
C ARG A 15 11.99 0.45 -8.37
N ASP A 16 13.02 0.62 -9.20
CA ASP A 16 14.32 -0.04 -9.02
C ASP A 16 15.13 0.55 -7.85
N ALA A 17 14.68 1.65 -7.25
CA ALA A 17 15.25 2.20 -6.03
C ALA A 17 14.66 1.57 -4.76
N LEU A 18 13.56 0.82 -4.85
CA LEU A 18 12.94 0.17 -3.68
C LEU A 18 13.82 -0.96 -3.14
N PRO A 19 13.88 -1.17 -1.81
CA PRO A 19 14.53 -2.35 -1.27
C PRO A 19 13.77 -3.62 -1.71
N GLN A 20 14.46 -4.75 -1.67
CA GLN A 20 13.99 -6.00 -2.26
C GLN A 20 12.59 -6.40 -1.80
N MET A 21 12.27 -6.23 -0.51
CA MET A 21 10.98 -6.66 0.03
C MET A 21 9.83 -5.75 -0.45
N GLU A 22 10.02 -4.43 -0.40
CA GLU A 22 9.08 -3.46 -0.92
C GLU A 22 8.87 -3.64 -2.43
N ALA A 23 9.94 -3.89 -3.18
CA ALA A 23 9.86 -4.18 -4.62
C ALA A 23 9.07 -5.47 -4.92
N GLY A 24 9.27 -6.52 -4.11
CA GLY A 24 8.54 -7.78 -4.25
C GLY A 24 7.05 -7.66 -3.91
N LEU A 25 6.70 -6.94 -2.84
CA LEU A 25 5.30 -6.63 -2.52
C LEU A 25 4.65 -5.78 -3.61
N LEU A 26 5.36 -4.77 -4.09
CA LEU A 26 4.88 -3.93 -5.19
C LEU A 26 4.62 -4.77 -6.45
N TRP A 27 5.57 -5.64 -6.81
CA TRP A 27 5.38 -6.56 -7.93
C TRP A 27 4.12 -7.42 -7.76
N ALA A 28 3.90 -8.00 -6.58
CA ALA A 28 2.76 -8.87 -6.33
C ALA A 28 1.42 -8.11 -6.37
N MET A 29 1.35 -6.90 -5.80
CA MET A 29 0.16 -6.02 -5.89
C MET A 29 -0.16 -5.66 -7.34
N ARG A 30 0.86 -5.30 -8.13
CA ARG A 30 0.70 -4.96 -9.54
C ARG A 30 0.30 -6.16 -10.38
N ALA A 31 0.89 -7.33 -10.12
CA ALA A 31 0.52 -8.57 -10.79
C ALA A 31 -0.95 -8.88 -10.54
N TRP A 32 -1.41 -8.79 -9.28
CA TRP A 32 -2.81 -8.98 -8.92
C TRP A 32 -3.74 -8.01 -9.66
N ALA A 33 -3.42 -6.70 -9.66
CA ALA A 33 -4.24 -5.69 -10.32
C ALA A 33 -4.30 -5.88 -11.84
N VAL A 34 -3.18 -6.28 -12.47
CA VAL A 34 -3.14 -6.64 -13.90
C VAL A 34 -3.97 -7.89 -14.17
N GLY A 35 -3.85 -8.91 -13.32
CA GLY A 35 -4.64 -10.14 -13.41
C GLY A 35 -6.14 -9.86 -13.40
N LEU A 36 -6.59 -9.07 -12.41
CA LEU A 36 -7.99 -8.67 -12.30
C LEU A 36 -8.46 -7.84 -13.50
N SER A 37 -7.72 -6.80 -13.88
CA SER A 37 -8.14 -5.88 -14.95
C SER A 37 -8.12 -6.49 -16.35
N ARG A 38 -7.31 -7.53 -16.57
CA ARG A 38 -7.16 -8.19 -17.89
C ARG A 38 -7.76 -9.60 -17.95
N GLY A 39 -8.30 -10.11 -16.85
CA GLY A 39 -8.79 -11.49 -16.76
C GLY A 39 -7.68 -12.54 -16.96
N ILE A 40 -6.47 -12.24 -16.49
CA ILE A 40 -5.32 -13.13 -16.60
C ILE A 40 -5.11 -13.83 -15.26
N GLU A 41 -4.95 -15.15 -15.30
CA GLU A 41 -4.61 -15.92 -14.11
C GLU A 41 -3.16 -15.66 -13.70
N VAL A 42 -2.97 -15.04 -12.53
CA VAL A 42 -1.65 -14.67 -11.96
C VAL A 42 -1.41 -15.28 -10.58
N SER A 43 -2.36 -16.05 -10.07
CA SER A 43 -2.29 -16.56 -8.70
C SER A 43 -1.11 -17.51 -8.52
N ALA A 44 -0.79 -18.34 -9.52
CA ALA A 44 0.30 -19.29 -9.46
C ALA A 44 1.67 -18.61 -9.29
N GLU A 45 1.91 -17.52 -10.01
CA GLU A 45 3.14 -16.72 -9.96
C GLU A 45 3.26 -16.00 -8.62
N ILE A 46 2.17 -15.41 -8.11
CA ILE A 46 2.15 -14.76 -6.79
C ILE A 46 2.42 -15.80 -5.68
N HIS A 47 1.80 -16.98 -5.74
CA HIS A 47 2.05 -18.05 -4.80
C HIS A 47 3.50 -18.58 -4.89
N ALA A 48 4.03 -18.71 -6.10
CA ALA A 48 5.41 -19.11 -6.31
C ALA A 48 6.38 -18.11 -5.67
N PHE A 49 6.21 -16.82 -5.94
CA PHE A 49 7.00 -15.76 -5.33
C PHE A 49 7.00 -15.85 -3.79
N PHE A 50 5.83 -15.96 -3.16
CA PHE A 50 5.73 -16.02 -1.70
C PHE A 50 6.30 -17.30 -1.10
N ARG A 51 6.20 -18.43 -1.82
CA ARG A 51 6.84 -19.68 -1.41
C ARG A 51 8.37 -19.55 -1.45
N ASP A 52 8.91 -18.96 -2.52
CA ASP A 52 10.34 -18.87 -2.75
C ASP A 52 11.04 -17.94 -1.74
N ILE A 53 10.33 -16.94 -1.19
CA ILE A 53 10.80 -16.09 -0.09
C ILE A 53 10.49 -16.65 1.32
N GLY A 54 9.99 -17.89 1.42
CA GLY A 54 9.71 -18.56 2.69
C GLY A 54 8.44 -18.10 3.41
N ALA A 55 7.54 -17.39 2.74
CA ALA A 55 6.28 -16.86 3.30
C ALA A 55 5.03 -17.33 2.52
N PRO A 56 4.82 -18.64 2.25
CA PRO A 56 3.79 -19.11 1.33
C PRO A 56 2.36 -18.68 1.70
N ARG A 57 2.06 -18.53 3.00
CA ARG A 57 0.75 -18.07 3.47
C ARG A 57 0.49 -16.58 3.22
N ALA A 58 1.52 -15.79 2.93
CA ALA A 58 1.37 -14.38 2.62
C ALA A 58 0.67 -14.14 1.28
N ALA A 59 0.71 -15.08 0.33
CA ALA A 59 -0.03 -14.99 -0.93
C ALA A 59 -1.55 -14.87 -0.70
N LEU A 60 -2.10 -15.74 0.16
CA LEU A 60 -3.53 -15.70 0.52
C LEU A 60 -3.90 -14.42 1.28
N CYS A 61 -3.02 -13.94 2.15
CA CYS A 61 -3.25 -12.69 2.86
C CYS A 61 -3.15 -11.47 1.92
N LEU A 62 -2.28 -11.50 0.92
CA LEU A 62 -2.19 -10.46 -0.10
C LEU A 62 -3.47 -10.43 -0.94
N ASP A 63 -3.98 -11.59 -1.34
CA ASP A 63 -5.24 -11.69 -2.08
C ASP A 63 -6.41 -11.08 -1.30
N ASP A 64 -6.57 -11.42 -0.01
CA ASP A 64 -7.58 -10.80 0.88
C ASP A 64 -7.40 -9.28 1.02
N VAL A 65 -6.15 -8.79 1.09
CA VAL A 65 -5.86 -7.34 1.10
C VAL A 65 -6.30 -6.69 -0.21
N MET A 66 -5.92 -7.26 -1.35
CA MET A 66 -6.22 -6.67 -2.65
C MET A 66 -7.70 -6.73 -2.99
N GLN A 67 -8.39 -7.80 -2.61
CA GLN A 67 -9.84 -7.91 -2.74
C GLN A 67 -10.56 -6.82 -1.94
N ARG A 68 -10.19 -6.62 -0.66
CA ARG A 68 -10.75 -5.55 0.18
C ARG A 68 -10.43 -4.17 -0.35
N LEU A 69 -9.25 -4.01 -0.96
CA LEU A 69 -8.84 -2.75 -1.56
C LEU A 69 -9.76 -2.42 -2.74
N ASN A 70 -9.99 -3.40 -3.62
CA ASN A 70 -10.87 -3.28 -4.77
C ASN A 70 -12.33 -3.01 -4.37
N GLU A 71 -12.84 -3.68 -3.35
CA GLU A 71 -14.21 -3.50 -2.86
C GLU A 71 -14.43 -2.17 -2.11
N GLY A 72 -13.40 -1.67 -1.43
CA GLY A 72 -13.50 -0.56 -0.50
C GLY A 72 -12.90 0.77 -0.99
N ALA A 73 -12.37 0.81 -2.21
CA ALA A 73 -11.69 1.99 -2.75
C ALA A 73 -12.65 3.19 -2.83
N ALA A 74 -12.21 4.34 -2.28
CA ALA A 74 -12.99 5.59 -2.32
C ALA A 74 -12.94 6.30 -3.68
N ARG A 75 -12.01 5.88 -4.54
CA ARG A 75 -11.77 6.42 -5.87
C ARG A 75 -11.04 5.39 -6.72
N MET A 76 -10.88 5.68 -8.01
CA MET A 76 -9.96 4.90 -8.84
C MET A 76 -8.55 4.98 -8.23
N LEU A 77 -8.00 3.83 -7.87
CA LEU A 77 -6.66 3.72 -7.34
C LEU A 77 -5.67 3.51 -8.48
N GLU A 78 -4.54 4.20 -8.39
CA GLU A 78 -3.48 4.08 -9.37
C GLU A 78 -2.56 2.93 -8.98
N VAL A 79 -2.84 1.73 -9.48
CA VAL A 79 -1.94 0.57 -9.38
C VAL A 79 -1.42 0.25 -10.77
N ASN A 80 -0.11 0.44 -10.96
CA ASN A 80 0.54 0.38 -12.27
C ASN A 80 0.76 -1.07 -12.74
N CYS A 81 1.12 -1.25 -14.02
CA CYS A 81 1.59 -2.56 -14.49
C CYS A 81 2.92 -2.96 -13.82
N VAL A 82 3.20 -4.26 -13.75
CA VAL A 82 4.50 -4.81 -13.32
C VAL A 82 5.70 -4.20 -14.08
N CYS A 83 5.46 -3.80 -15.33
CA CYS A 83 6.43 -3.17 -16.23
C CYS A 83 6.75 -1.71 -15.92
N HIS A 84 5.92 -1.02 -15.13
CA HIS A 84 6.02 0.42 -15.01
C HIS A 84 7.22 0.82 -14.14
N PRO A 85 8.10 1.75 -14.58
CA PRO A 85 9.35 2.04 -13.90
C PRO A 85 9.19 2.95 -12.67
N ARG A 86 8.05 3.63 -12.51
CA ARG A 86 7.77 4.53 -11.39
C ARG A 86 6.75 3.93 -10.45
N VAL A 87 6.74 4.35 -9.19
CA VAL A 87 5.76 3.97 -8.17
C VAL A 87 4.75 5.10 -8.01
N SER A 88 3.46 4.77 -8.10
CA SER A 88 2.37 5.74 -7.90
C SER A 88 2.27 6.13 -6.43
N ARG A 89 1.54 7.22 -6.15
CA ARG A 89 1.27 7.63 -4.77
C ARG A 89 0.44 6.60 -4.00
N ASP A 90 -0.46 5.89 -4.66
CA ASP A 90 -1.34 4.91 -4.01
C ASP A 90 -0.59 3.63 -3.64
N GLU A 91 0.25 3.14 -4.56
CA GLU A 91 1.19 2.05 -4.30
C GLU A 91 2.10 2.39 -3.13
N MET A 92 2.54 3.65 -3.07
CA MET A 92 3.36 4.14 -1.99
C MET A 92 2.64 4.17 -0.64
N ASP A 93 1.39 4.64 -0.61
CA ASP A 93 0.57 4.66 0.60
C ASP A 93 0.27 3.23 1.10
N LEU A 94 0.07 2.25 0.20
CA LEU A 94 -0.08 0.83 0.56
C LEU A 94 1.18 0.25 1.21
N LEU A 95 2.35 0.46 0.61
CA LEU A 95 3.63 0.02 1.17
C LEU A 95 3.90 0.68 2.54
N LEU A 96 3.59 1.97 2.68
CA LEU A 96 3.71 2.68 3.95
C LEU A 96 2.78 2.09 5.02
N ALA A 97 1.52 1.81 4.69
CA ALA A 97 0.59 1.19 5.62
C ALA A 97 1.08 -0.19 6.09
N MET A 98 1.60 -1.02 5.19
CA MET A 98 2.20 -2.31 5.57
C MET A 98 3.41 -2.13 6.50
N ALA A 99 4.29 -1.17 6.22
CA ALA A 99 5.46 -0.90 7.06
C ALA A 99 5.09 -0.44 8.47
N LEU A 100 4.10 0.44 8.58
CA LEU A 100 3.52 0.86 9.86
C LEU A 100 3.00 -0.34 10.66
N HIS A 101 2.35 -1.30 10.01
CA HIS A 101 1.93 -2.54 10.66
C HIS A 101 3.12 -3.41 11.08
N GLN A 102 4.24 -3.44 10.34
CA GLN A 102 5.44 -4.19 10.73
C GLN A 102 6.07 -3.65 12.02
N GLU A 103 5.98 -2.35 12.26
CA GLU A 103 6.45 -1.67 13.47
C GLU A 103 5.48 -1.73 14.65
N GLY A 104 4.31 -2.36 14.49
CA GLY A 104 3.26 -2.34 15.52
C GLY A 104 2.49 -1.02 15.60
N ARG A 105 2.66 -0.13 14.61
CA ARG A 105 2.07 1.21 14.52
C ARG A 105 0.84 1.23 13.61
N GLY A 106 0.04 0.16 13.63
CA GLY A 106 -1.15 0.02 12.78
C GLY A 106 -2.19 1.14 12.97
N HIS A 107 -2.21 1.80 14.13
CA HIS A 107 -3.07 2.97 14.36
C HIS A 107 -2.66 4.18 13.49
N GLU A 108 -1.37 4.37 13.24
CA GLU A 108 -0.83 5.41 12.34
C GLU A 108 -1.02 5.05 10.86
N ALA A 109 -1.28 3.77 10.53
CA ALA A 109 -1.67 3.36 9.19
C ALA A 109 -3.09 3.83 8.83
N GLN A 110 -3.97 4.05 9.82
CA GLN A 110 -5.37 4.39 9.55
C GLN A 110 -5.58 5.67 8.74
N PRO A 111 -4.90 6.80 9.04
CA PRO A 111 -4.95 7.99 8.18
C PRO A 111 -4.40 7.77 6.76
N VAL A 112 -3.47 6.83 6.58
CA VAL A 112 -2.96 6.44 5.24
C VAL A 112 -4.05 5.69 4.49
N LEU A 113 -4.66 4.69 5.13
CA LEU A 113 -5.73 3.86 4.55
C LEU A 113 -6.97 4.68 4.18
N ARG A 114 -7.33 5.68 4.97
CA ARG A 114 -8.45 6.59 4.68
C ARG A 114 -8.25 7.47 3.43
N ARG A 115 -7.02 7.56 2.89
CA ARG A 115 -6.75 8.23 1.60
C ARG A 115 -7.04 7.35 0.38
N LEU A 116 -7.15 6.04 0.61
CA LEU A 116 -7.38 5.02 -0.42
C LEU A 116 -8.81 4.46 -0.35
N LEU A 117 -9.35 4.34 0.86
CA LEU A 117 -10.57 3.59 1.15
C LEU A 117 -11.66 4.46 1.75
N GLU A 118 -12.90 4.06 1.50
CA GLU A 118 -14.06 4.57 2.23
C GLU A 118 -13.91 4.31 3.74
N PRO A 119 -14.40 5.20 4.63
CA PRO A 119 -14.19 5.08 6.07
C PRO A 119 -14.62 3.73 6.67
N ALA A 120 -15.70 3.14 6.16
CA ALA A 120 -16.24 1.85 6.60
C ALA A 120 -15.35 0.63 6.21
N HIS A 121 -14.43 0.82 5.26
CA HIS A 121 -13.51 -0.21 4.78
C HIS A 121 -12.11 -0.06 5.37
N ALA A 122 -11.66 1.16 5.67
CA ALA A 122 -10.33 1.43 6.25
C ALA A 122 -10.07 0.65 7.56
N GLY A 123 -11.07 0.55 8.45
CA GLY A 123 -10.95 -0.23 9.69
C GLY A 123 -10.66 -1.71 9.44
N ARG A 124 -11.46 -2.35 8.58
CA ARG A 124 -11.34 -3.76 8.21
C ARG A 124 -10.09 -4.06 7.38
N MET A 125 -9.60 -3.09 6.62
CA MET A 125 -8.33 -3.21 5.89
C MET A 125 -7.14 -3.34 6.84
N GLY A 126 -7.12 -2.58 7.95
CA GLY A 126 -6.03 -2.66 8.92
C GLY A 126 -5.84 -4.08 9.49
N GLU A 127 -6.92 -4.82 9.71
CA GLU A 127 -6.85 -6.22 10.15
C GLU A 127 -6.27 -7.15 9.08
N ALA A 128 -6.66 -6.96 7.81
CA ALA A 128 -6.12 -7.73 6.69
C ALA A 128 -4.62 -7.49 6.49
N LEU A 129 -4.19 -6.21 6.56
CA LEU A 129 -2.78 -5.85 6.52
C LEU A 129 -2.01 -6.43 7.70
N ALA A 130 -2.57 -6.40 8.91
CA ALA A 130 -1.95 -7.01 10.09
C ALA A 130 -1.72 -8.52 9.89
N ARG A 131 -2.67 -9.24 9.27
CA ARG A 131 -2.50 -10.67 8.95
C ARG A 131 -1.40 -10.91 7.93
N LEU A 132 -1.38 -10.14 6.84
CA LEU A 132 -0.32 -10.22 5.81
C LEU A 132 1.05 -9.97 6.45
N VAL A 133 1.18 -8.86 7.17
CA VAL A 133 2.40 -8.47 7.88
C VAL A 133 2.85 -9.54 8.88
N ALA A 134 1.92 -10.16 9.62
CA ALA A 134 2.27 -11.25 10.52
C ALA A 134 2.90 -12.45 9.78
N GLN A 135 2.47 -12.77 8.56
CA GLN A 135 3.11 -13.81 7.75
C GLN A 135 4.52 -13.41 7.30
N LEU A 136 4.69 -12.17 6.83
CA LEU A 136 6.01 -11.64 6.43
C LEU A 136 6.99 -11.65 7.62
N ASN A 137 6.53 -11.19 8.77
CA ASN A 137 7.31 -11.11 10.00
C ASN A 137 7.77 -12.50 10.48
N ARG A 138 6.92 -13.53 10.36
CA ARG A 138 7.27 -14.92 10.70
C ARG A 138 8.35 -15.49 9.79
N ALA A 139 8.41 -15.05 8.53
CA ALA A 139 9.46 -15.40 7.58
C ALA A 139 10.74 -14.55 7.74
N GLY A 140 10.79 -13.64 8.72
CA GLY A 140 11.94 -12.75 8.92
C GLY A 140 12.04 -11.61 7.92
N LEU A 141 10.99 -11.37 7.12
CA LEU A 141 10.97 -10.36 6.06
C LEU A 141 10.54 -9.00 6.63
N ARG A 142 11.33 -7.95 6.35
CA ARG A 142 11.13 -6.57 6.86
C ARG A 142 11.23 -5.55 5.72
N MET A 143 10.54 -4.41 5.87
CA MET A 143 10.58 -3.27 4.97
C MET A 143 11.43 -2.13 5.59
N PRO A 144 12.74 -2.08 5.31
CA PRO A 144 13.67 -1.21 6.03
C PRO A 144 13.53 0.28 5.68
N ARG A 145 13.17 0.64 4.44
CA ARG A 145 13.18 2.06 4.03
C ARG A 145 12.02 2.83 4.62
N ARG A 146 10.85 2.21 4.71
CA ARG A 146 9.64 2.89 5.17
C ARG A 146 9.67 3.16 6.67
N ALA A 147 10.30 2.29 7.44
CA ALA A 147 10.63 2.56 8.84
C ALA A 147 11.53 3.80 8.99
N ALA A 148 12.63 3.86 8.24
CA ALA A 148 13.55 4.99 8.31
C ALA A 148 12.93 6.31 7.83
N ALA A 149 12.17 6.30 6.74
CA ALA A 149 11.49 7.49 6.22
C ALA A 149 10.45 8.02 7.21
N LEU A 150 9.73 7.12 7.86
CA LEU A 150 8.75 7.46 8.89
C LEU A 150 9.42 8.02 10.14
N GLU A 151 10.48 7.38 10.63
CA GLU A 151 11.29 7.92 11.74
C GLU A 151 11.79 9.34 11.44
N ALA A 152 12.26 9.59 10.21
CA ALA A 152 12.69 10.92 9.79
C ALA A 152 11.53 11.95 9.84
N GLN A 153 10.33 11.58 9.38
CA GLN A 153 9.14 12.43 9.44
C GLN A 153 8.67 12.71 10.87
N VAL A 154 8.73 11.70 11.76
CA VAL A 154 8.43 11.85 13.19
C VAL A 154 9.45 12.78 13.85
N ARG A 155 10.75 12.57 13.61
CA ARG A 155 11.82 13.45 14.14
C ARG A 155 11.69 14.90 13.65
N GLN A 156 11.17 15.11 12.45
CA GLN A 156 10.92 16.43 11.88
C GLN A 156 9.62 17.09 12.40
N GLY A 157 8.88 16.46 13.32
CA GLY A 157 7.69 17.04 13.94
C GLY A 157 6.45 17.08 13.03
N ASN A 158 6.46 16.35 11.91
CA ASN A 158 5.45 16.47 10.85
C ASN A 158 4.27 15.49 10.98
N ILE A 159 4.04 14.91 12.16
CA ILE A 159 2.90 14.00 12.42
C ILE A 159 1.54 14.72 12.30
N LEU A 160 1.51 16.05 12.46
CA LEU A 160 0.27 16.85 12.40
C LEU A 160 -0.29 17.08 10.98
N ALA A 161 0.41 16.70 9.91
CA ALA A 161 -0.11 16.88 8.55
C ALA A 161 -1.04 15.74 8.06
N LEU A 162 -1.13 14.63 8.81
CA LEU A 162 -1.99 13.48 8.46
C LEU A 162 -3.27 13.39 9.32
N ALA A 163 -3.35 14.13 10.43
CA ALA A 163 -4.59 14.37 11.14
C ALA A 163 -5.29 15.55 10.47
N GLY A 164 -6.36 15.27 9.72
CA GLY A 164 -7.12 16.27 8.99
C GLY A 164 -7.43 17.50 9.86
N LYS A 165 -7.31 18.69 9.25
CA LYS A 165 -7.92 19.92 9.78
C LYS A 165 -9.40 19.63 10.02
N ALA A 166 -9.78 19.37 11.27
CA ALA A 166 -11.16 19.49 11.69
C ALA A 166 -11.55 20.98 11.55
N PRO A 167 -12.64 21.33 10.85
CA PRO A 167 -13.16 22.68 10.93
C PRO A 167 -13.78 22.86 12.32
N ILE A 168 -13.08 23.58 13.20
CA ILE A 168 -13.72 24.19 14.36
C ILE A 168 -14.45 25.42 13.82
N GLN A 169 -15.75 25.28 13.54
CA GLN A 169 -16.70 26.39 13.58
C GLN A 169 -18.03 25.86 14.13
N CYS A 170 -18.19 25.93 15.45
CA CYS A 170 -19.51 26.09 16.06
C CYS A 170 -19.67 27.59 16.32
N LEU A 171 -20.46 28.25 15.49
CA LEU A 171 -21.03 29.58 15.74
C LEU A 171 -22.48 29.37 16.14
N HIS A 172 -22.80 29.69 17.40
CA HIS A 172 -24.13 30.13 17.85
C HIS A 172 -23.90 31.39 18.69
#